data_AF-A0A9D9BPK6-F1
#
_entry.id   AF-A0A9D9BPK6-F1
#
_cell.length_a   1.000
_cell.length_b   1.000
_cell.length_c   1.000
_cell.angle_alpha   90.00
_cell.angle_beta   90.00
_cell.angle_gamma   90.00
#
_symmetry.space_group_name_H-M   'P 1'
#
loop_
_entity.id
_entity.type
_entity.pdbx_description
1 polymer ?
#
loop_
_entity_poly.entity_id
_entity_poly.type
_entity_poly.pdbx_seq_one_letter_code
_entity_poly.pdbx_strand_id
1 'polypeptide(L)'
;MRLILQTNILLVNRNNINEHFNMIGSDYIEFDRALNTGFRILKSEKQKSFGLLIICGINLGLRIQDLLNLTFEDLRKEKIHIIEGKTKKRRTLIVNDNIKKALNSFDDLDRGYCFKSQKQTVFSKQQVNRLMKKYFKGKVSSHSLRKTFGRRVWENDRESERSLIYLSEIFNHSSIQMTRIYLGIRQEELNEVYLSL
;
A
#
# COMPACT_ATOMS: atom_id res chain seq x y z
N MET A 1 16.40 -48.96 -11.24
CA MET A 1 15.26 -49.45 -10.44
C MET A 1 14.95 -48.39 -9.40
N ARG A 2 13.78 -47.71 -9.55
CA ARG A 2 12.94 -46.98 -8.57
C ARG A 2 13.64 -46.32 -7.34
N LEU A 3 13.42 -45.06 -6.96
CA LEU A 3 12.19 -44.28 -6.97
C LEU A 3 12.47 -42.77 -7.14
N ILE A 4 11.71 -42.17 -8.06
CA ILE A 4 11.31 -40.77 -8.06
C ILE A 4 10.04 -40.70 -7.20
N LEU A 5 10.04 -39.90 -6.13
CA LEU A 5 8.84 -39.46 -5.41
C LEU A 5 9.01 -37.94 -5.19
N GLN A 6 8.52 -37.13 -6.14
CA GLN A 6 7.26 -36.40 -5.99
C GLN A 6 7.23 -35.48 -4.74
N THR A 7 7.98 -34.37 -4.80
CA THR A 7 7.71 -33.18 -3.98
C THR A 7 6.97 -32.14 -4.84
N ASN A 8 5.85 -32.56 -5.43
CA ASN A 8 5.09 -31.77 -6.41
C ASN A 8 3.60 -31.66 -6.03
N ILE A 9 3.31 -31.40 -4.76
CA ILE A 9 1.95 -31.14 -4.28
C ILE A 9 2.05 -29.98 -3.27
N LEU A 10 1.55 -28.81 -3.67
CA LEU A 10 1.24 -27.57 -2.89
C LEU A 10 1.68 -26.26 -3.57
N LEU A 11 2.00 -26.26 -4.87
CA LEU A 11 1.75 -25.08 -5.70
C LEU A 11 0.29 -25.10 -6.18
N VAL A 12 -0.65 -25.10 -5.23
CA VAL A 12 -2.03 -24.76 -5.56
C VAL A 12 -2.01 -23.32 -6.03
N ASN A 13 -2.39 -23.18 -7.29
CA ASN A 13 -2.56 -21.96 -8.05
C ASN A 13 -3.36 -20.90 -7.23
N ARG A 14 -2.68 -20.09 -6.40
CA ARG A 14 -3.25 -18.92 -5.69
C ARG A 14 -3.80 -17.85 -6.66
N ASN A 15 -3.69 -18.04 -7.97
CA ASN A 15 -4.02 -17.06 -9.00
C ASN A 15 -5.48 -17.06 -9.48
N ASN A 16 -6.38 -17.90 -8.94
CA ASN A 16 -7.71 -18.08 -9.54
C ASN A 16 -8.93 -17.94 -8.62
N ILE A 17 -8.79 -17.30 -7.45
CA ILE A 17 -9.95 -16.96 -6.61
C ILE A 17 -9.92 -15.47 -6.26
N ASN A 18 -10.05 -14.62 -7.29
CA ASN A 18 -10.46 -13.23 -7.10
C ASN A 18 -11.99 -13.15 -6.96
N GLU A 19 -12.56 -13.90 -6.02
CA GLU A 19 -13.88 -13.50 -5.52
C GLU A 19 -13.67 -12.22 -4.71
N HIS A 20 -14.23 -11.11 -5.21
CA HIS A 20 -14.13 -9.82 -4.55
C HIS A 20 -14.72 -9.90 -3.14
N PHE A 21 -13.83 -10.09 -2.16
CA PHE A 21 -14.21 -10.16 -0.76
C PHE A 21 -15.06 -8.95 -0.37
N ASN A 22 -16.21 -9.20 0.25
CA ASN A 22 -17.04 -8.16 0.84
C ASN A 22 -16.39 -7.66 2.15
N MET A 23 -15.17 -7.12 2.06
CA MET A 23 -14.64 -6.27 3.10
C MET A 23 -15.54 -5.03 3.22
N ILE A 24 -15.82 -4.59 4.44
CA ILE A 24 -16.36 -3.25 4.65
C ILE A 24 -15.27 -2.25 4.23
N GLY A 25 -15.41 -1.66 3.03
CA GLY A 25 -14.49 -0.68 2.48
C GLY A 25 -13.81 -1.12 1.17
N SER A 26 -12.57 -0.69 0.96
CA SER A 26 -11.79 -0.99 -0.25
C SER A 26 -10.81 -2.15 -0.04
N ASP A 27 -10.53 -2.91 -1.08
CA ASP A 27 -9.57 -4.03 -1.09
C ASP A 27 -8.12 -3.53 -1.12
N TYR A 28 -7.15 -4.39 -0.86
CA TYR A 28 -5.73 -4.08 -1.13
C TYR A 28 -5.43 -4.27 -2.62
N ILE A 29 -4.26 -3.81 -3.05
CA ILE A 29 -3.73 -4.06 -4.40
C ILE A 29 -2.44 -4.85 -4.19
N GLU A 30 -2.19 -5.88 -5.00
CA GLU A 30 -0.89 -6.57 -4.99
C GLU A 30 0.28 -5.57 -5.08
N PHE A 31 1.25 -5.71 -4.17
CA PHE A 31 2.28 -4.68 -3.99
C PHE A 31 3.06 -4.43 -5.28
N ASP A 32 3.52 -5.48 -5.97
CA ASP A 32 4.30 -5.33 -7.19
C ASP A 32 3.47 -4.78 -8.34
N ARG A 33 2.17 -5.11 -8.39
CA ARG A 33 1.23 -4.53 -9.35
C ARG A 33 1.06 -3.03 -9.11
N ALA A 34 0.91 -2.61 -7.85
CA ALA A 34 0.80 -1.21 -7.48
C ALA A 34 2.11 -0.45 -7.78
N LEU A 35 3.25 -1.02 -7.42
CA LEU A 35 4.58 -0.45 -7.65
C LEU A 35 4.86 -0.25 -9.15
N ASN A 36 4.67 -1.29 -9.96
CA ASN A 36 4.85 -1.24 -11.41
C ASN A 36 3.90 -0.24 -12.08
N THR A 37 2.66 -0.16 -11.60
CA THR A 37 1.69 0.84 -12.08
C THR A 37 2.14 2.26 -11.73
N GLY A 38 2.63 2.48 -10.50
CA GLY A 38 3.21 3.76 -10.08
C GLY A 38 4.37 4.20 -10.96
N PHE A 39 5.35 3.33 -11.18
CA PHE A 39 6.49 3.60 -12.07
C PHE A 39 6.08 3.83 -13.53
N ARG A 40 5.06 3.14 -14.02
CA ARG A 40 4.52 3.39 -15.35
C ARG A 40 3.88 4.77 -15.46
N ILE A 41 3.13 5.21 -14.44
CA ILE A 41 2.48 6.52 -14.41
C ILE A 41 3.51 7.65 -14.26
N LEU A 42 4.64 7.40 -13.56
CA LEU A 42 5.74 8.38 -13.46
C LEU A 42 6.28 8.84 -14.81
N LYS A 43 6.25 7.97 -15.82
CA LYS A 43 6.66 8.31 -17.20
C LYS A 43 5.70 9.29 -17.90
N SER A 44 4.55 9.58 -17.31
CA SER A 44 3.59 10.56 -17.84
C SER A 44 3.77 11.91 -17.16
N GLU A 45 4.25 12.91 -17.90
CA GLU A 45 4.37 14.30 -17.40
C GLU A 45 3.07 14.81 -16.76
N LYS A 46 1.94 14.43 -17.35
CA LYS A 46 0.61 14.86 -16.92
C LYS A 46 0.19 14.31 -15.55
N GLN A 47 0.76 13.17 -15.11
CA GLN A 47 0.28 12.44 -13.94
C GLN A 47 1.40 11.89 -13.04
N LYS A 48 2.67 12.29 -13.25
CA LYS A 48 3.80 11.81 -12.47
C LYS A 48 3.61 11.97 -10.96
N SER A 49 3.02 13.07 -10.49
CA SER A 49 2.67 13.27 -9.07
C SER A 49 1.74 12.19 -8.51
N PHE A 50 0.83 11.65 -9.32
CA PHE A 50 -0.04 10.53 -8.91
C PHE A 50 0.70 9.20 -8.90
N GLY A 51 1.63 8.98 -9.84
CA GLY A 51 2.55 7.84 -9.82
C GLY A 51 3.39 7.81 -8.54
N LEU A 52 3.97 8.96 -8.16
CA LEU A 52 4.69 9.14 -6.90
C LEU A 52 3.78 8.86 -5.69
N LEU A 53 2.54 9.35 -5.72
CA LEU A 53 1.56 9.12 -4.64
C LEU A 53 1.31 7.63 -4.40
N ILE A 54 1.15 6.84 -5.46
CA ILE A 54 0.96 5.38 -5.34
C ILE A 54 2.18 4.76 -4.64
N ILE A 55 3.38 5.08 -5.11
CA ILE A 55 4.64 4.51 -4.59
C ILE A 55 4.82 4.90 -3.13
N CYS A 56 4.67 6.17 -2.76
CA CYS A 56 4.74 6.59 -1.37
C CYS A 56 3.64 5.95 -0.52
N GLY A 57 2.41 5.83 -1.04
CA GLY A 57 1.29 5.24 -0.33
C GLY A 57 1.52 3.78 0.07
N ILE A 58 2.06 2.96 -0.84
CA ILE A 58 2.33 1.53 -0.57
C ILE A 58 3.62 1.30 0.22
N ASN A 59 4.52 2.28 0.31
CA ASN A 59 5.80 2.14 1.03
C ASN A 59 5.78 2.80 2.44
N LEU A 60 4.94 3.81 2.67
CA LEU A 60 4.88 4.54 3.95
C LEU A 60 3.69 4.16 4.85
N GLY A 61 2.66 3.55 4.27
CA GLY A 61 1.48 3.09 5.01
C GLY A 61 0.73 4.23 5.71
N LEU A 62 0.73 5.46 5.16
CA LEU A 62 0.04 6.62 5.73
C LEU A 62 -1.46 6.65 5.39
N ARG A 63 -2.26 7.39 6.17
CA ARG A 63 -3.62 7.75 5.76
C ARG A 63 -3.52 8.81 4.67
N ILE A 64 -4.50 8.85 3.77
CA ILE A 64 -4.42 9.72 2.60
C ILE A 64 -4.24 11.21 2.95
N GLN A 65 -4.86 11.70 4.02
CA GLN A 65 -4.71 13.09 4.43
C GLN A 65 -3.29 13.40 4.89
N ASP A 66 -2.66 12.49 5.64
CA ASP A 66 -1.28 12.65 6.09
C ASP A 66 -0.31 12.52 4.90
N LEU A 67 -0.59 11.59 3.99
CA LEU A 67 0.21 11.38 2.78
C LEU A 67 0.19 12.66 1.90
N LEU A 68 -0.98 13.25 1.66
CA LEU A 68 -1.13 14.43 0.81
C LEU A 68 -0.38 15.67 1.33
N ASN A 69 0.01 15.67 2.61
CA ASN A 69 0.76 16.75 3.22
C ASN A 69 2.29 16.61 3.07
N LEU A 70 2.80 15.49 2.53
CA LEU A 70 4.24 15.33 2.36
C LEU A 70 4.80 16.30 1.31
N THR A 71 5.99 16.81 1.59
CA THR A 71 6.73 17.70 0.70
C THR A 71 7.89 16.98 0.00
N PHE A 72 8.40 17.54 -1.09
CA PHE A 72 9.62 17.00 -1.71
C PHE A 72 10.81 17.06 -0.75
N GLU A 73 10.89 18.08 0.09
CA GLU A 73 11.89 18.25 1.13
C GLU A 73 11.83 17.13 2.16
N ASP A 74 10.64 16.61 2.47
CA ASP A 74 10.49 15.44 3.32
C ASP A 74 10.95 14.17 2.60
N LEU A 75 10.51 13.97 1.35
CA LEU A 75 10.84 12.77 0.59
C LEU A 75 12.34 12.67 0.22
N ARG A 76 13.07 13.80 0.16
CA ARG A 76 14.53 13.81 -0.08
C ARG A 76 15.38 13.53 1.17
N LYS A 77 14.77 13.43 2.36
CA LYS A 77 15.46 13.02 3.59
C LYS A 77 15.48 11.49 3.70
N GLU A 78 16.39 10.94 4.50
CA GLU A 78 16.37 9.51 4.87
C GLU A 78 15.16 9.16 5.77
N LYS A 79 14.76 10.12 6.61
CA LYS A 79 13.68 9.98 7.58
C LYS A 79 12.69 11.13 7.47
N ILE A 80 11.41 10.79 7.56
CA ILE A 80 10.31 11.76 7.64
C ILE A 80 9.71 11.70 9.04
N HIS A 81 9.63 12.86 9.69
CA HIS A 81 8.97 12.98 10.98
C HIS A 81 7.62 13.68 10.78
N ILE A 82 6.53 13.00 11.14
CA ILE A 82 5.18 13.56 11.04
C ILE A 82 4.44 13.47 12.38
N ILE A 83 3.44 14.33 12.52
CA ILE A 83 2.37 14.17 13.52
C ILE A 83 1.12 13.75 12.77
N GLU A 84 0.60 12.55 13.03
CA GLU A 84 -0.60 12.07 12.35
C GLU A 84 -1.80 12.97 12.65
N GLY A 85 -2.53 13.40 11.62
CA GLY A 85 -3.61 14.37 11.76
C GLY A 85 -4.74 13.88 12.66
N LYS A 86 -5.12 12.60 12.54
CA LYS A 86 -6.25 11.99 13.28
C LYS A 86 -5.90 11.62 14.73
N THR A 87 -4.72 11.03 14.95
CA THR A 87 -4.35 10.48 16.26
C THR A 87 -3.46 11.41 17.07
N LYS A 88 -2.87 12.43 16.43
CA LYS A 88 -1.88 13.36 16.98
C LYS A 88 -0.60 12.68 17.49
N LYS A 89 -0.38 11.41 17.15
CA LYS A 89 0.84 10.67 17.49
C LYS A 89 1.97 11.03 16.54
N ARG A 90 3.20 11.05 17.06
CA ARG A 90 4.42 11.21 16.28
C ARG A 90 4.78 9.91 15.58
N ARG A 91 5.21 9.99 14.32
CA ARG A 91 5.77 8.87 13.57
C ARG A 91 7.05 9.28 12.88
N THR A 92 8.01 8.37 12.87
CA THR A 92 9.21 8.45 12.03
C THR A 92 9.07 7.40 10.94
N LEU A 93 9.14 7.84 9.68
CA LEU A 93 9.03 7.00 8.49
C LEU A 93 10.40 6.94 7.82
N ILE A 94 10.67 5.83 7.14
CA ILE A 94 11.89 5.62 6.36
C ILE A 94 11.58 5.83 4.88
N VAL A 95 12.40 6.64 4.21
CA VAL A 95 12.35 6.78 2.75
C VAL A 95 13.17 5.64 2.15
N ASN A 96 12.50 4.62 1.62
CA ASN A 96 13.16 3.46 1.03
C ASN A 96 13.51 3.66 -0.45
N ASP A 97 14.24 2.70 -1.01
CA ASP A 97 14.77 2.79 -2.38
C ASP A 97 13.70 2.92 -3.46
N ASN A 98 12.49 2.38 -3.23
CA ASN A 98 11.37 2.57 -4.15
C ASN A 98 10.99 4.06 -4.26
N ILE A 99 10.94 4.77 -3.13
CA ILE A 99 10.62 6.19 -3.11
C ILE A 99 11.80 7.00 -3.69
N LYS A 100 13.04 6.69 -3.31
CA LYS A 100 14.23 7.35 -3.87
C LYS A 100 14.28 7.22 -5.39
N LYS A 101 14.06 6.01 -5.92
CA LYS A 101 13.99 5.75 -7.36
C LYS A 101 12.84 6.49 -8.05
N ALA A 102 11.69 6.64 -7.38
CA ALA A 102 10.57 7.41 -7.91
C ALA A 102 10.87 8.92 -8.00
N LEU A 103 11.64 9.45 -7.06
CA LEU A 103 12.04 10.86 -7.05
C LEU A 103 12.95 11.23 -8.22
N ASN A 104 13.68 10.29 -8.81
CA ASN A 104 14.49 10.55 -10.00
C ASN A 104 13.68 11.01 -11.23
N SER A 105 12.34 10.92 -11.20
CA SER A 105 11.44 11.47 -12.23
C SER A 105 11.05 12.95 -11.98
N PHE A 106 11.60 13.56 -10.93
CA PHE A 106 11.35 14.94 -10.52
C PHE A 106 12.65 15.72 -10.47
N ASP A 107 12.58 17.01 -10.72
CA ASP A 107 13.75 17.87 -10.78
C ASP A 107 14.21 18.23 -9.37
N ASP A 108 15.49 18.52 -9.18
CA ASP A 108 16.01 19.00 -7.90
C ASP A 108 15.49 20.39 -7.55
N LEU A 109 14.82 21.08 -8.46
CA LEU A 109 14.10 22.33 -8.21
C LEU A 109 12.66 22.14 -7.73
N ASP A 110 12.10 20.92 -7.78
CA ASP A 110 10.74 20.67 -7.29
C ASP A 110 10.68 20.83 -5.75
N ARG A 111 9.77 21.67 -5.26
CA ARG A 111 9.65 22.09 -3.85
C ARG A 111 8.21 22.04 -3.35
N GLY A 112 8.05 22.01 -2.02
CA GLY A 112 6.76 21.99 -1.35
C GLY A 112 5.98 20.70 -1.57
N TYR A 113 4.64 20.77 -1.53
CA TYR A 113 3.79 19.59 -1.66
C TYR A 113 4.06 18.80 -2.94
N CYS A 114 4.34 17.51 -2.80
CA CYS A 114 4.69 16.65 -3.94
C CYS A 114 3.47 16.10 -4.70
N PHE A 115 2.31 16.07 -4.04
CA PHE A 115 1.09 15.45 -4.57
C PHE A 115 0.11 16.46 -5.15
N LYS A 116 0.53 17.14 -6.22
CA LYS A 116 -0.25 18.18 -6.89
C LYS A 116 -0.85 17.72 -8.23
N SER A 117 -1.99 18.30 -8.57
CA SER A 117 -2.59 18.24 -9.91
C SER A 117 -1.83 19.14 -10.89
N GLN A 118 -2.19 19.05 -12.18
CA GLN A 118 -1.66 19.96 -13.22
C GLN A 118 -1.95 21.44 -12.94
N LYS A 119 -3.00 21.73 -12.17
CA LYS A 119 -3.35 23.09 -11.73
C LYS A 119 -2.53 23.55 -10.51
N GLN A 120 -1.47 22.83 -10.16
CA GLN A 120 -0.61 23.09 -8.99
C GLN A 120 -1.33 23.07 -7.64
N THR A 121 -2.53 22.50 -7.59
CA THR A 121 -3.29 22.28 -6.35
C THR A 121 -3.06 20.88 -5.80
N VAL A 122 -2.89 20.75 -4.49
CA VAL A 122 -2.78 19.43 -3.82
C VAL A 122 -4.02 18.61 -4.14
N PHE A 123 -3.83 17.32 -4.42
CA PHE A 123 -4.96 16.44 -4.69
C PHE A 123 -5.92 16.38 -3.49
N SER A 124 -7.22 16.39 -3.76
CA SER A 124 -8.20 16.00 -2.76
C SER A 124 -8.32 14.48 -2.65
N LYS A 125 -8.82 13.98 -1.51
CA LYS A 125 -9.13 12.54 -1.33
C LYS A 125 -10.04 12.02 -2.44
N GLN A 126 -11.03 12.81 -2.85
CA GLN A 126 -11.97 12.46 -3.91
C GLN A 126 -11.26 12.32 -5.25
N GLN A 127 -10.36 13.26 -5.58
CA GLN A 127 -9.55 13.19 -6.81
C GLN A 127 -8.65 11.95 -6.82
N VAL A 128 -7.96 11.66 -5.70
CA VAL A 128 -7.15 10.45 -5.57
C VAL A 128 -8.00 9.20 -5.76
N ASN A 129 -9.15 9.10 -5.08
CA ASN A 129 -10.03 7.94 -5.23
C ASN A 129 -10.55 7.77 -6.66
N ARG A 130 -10.83 8.86 -7.39
CA ARG A 130 -11.19 8.81 -8.81
C ARG A 130 -10.05 8.28 -9.67
N LEU A 131 -8.82 8.74 -9.43
CA LEU A 131 -7.63 8.26 -10.15
C LEU A 131 -7.34 6.79 -9.81
N MET A 132 -7.48 6.37 -8.56
CA MET A 132 -7.35 4.96 -8.15
C MET A 132 -8.31 4.07 -8.96
N LYS A 133 -9.59 4.43 -9.06
CA LYS A 133 -10.59 3.70 -9.86
C LYS A 133 -10.31 3.72 -11.36
N LYS A 134 -9.57 4.70 -11.86
CA LYS A 134 -9.14 4.76 -13.27
C LYS A 134 -8.05 3.72 -13.56
N TYR A 135 -7.11 3.52 -12.64
CA TYR A 135 -5.93 2.68 -12.86
C TYR A 135 -6.02 1.27 -12.31
N PHE A 136 -6.88 1.04 -11.33
CA PHE A 136 -7.07 -0.26 -10.69
C PHE A 136 -8.54 -0.68 -10.77
N LYS A 137 -8.77 -1.98 -11.00
CA LYS A 137 -10.10 -2.59 -11.02
C LYS A 137 -10.49 -3.05 -9.62
N GLY A 138 -11.79 -3.27 -9.38
CA GLY A 138 -12.34 -3.70 -8.09
C GLY A 138 -12.68 -2.55 -7.15
N LYS A 139 -12.95 -2.88 -5.89
CA LYS A 139 -13.30 -1.89 -4.85
C LYS A 139 -12.04 -1.20 -4.34
N VAL A 140 -11.48 -0.30 -5.14
CA VAL A 140 -10.22 0.40 -4.81
C VAL A 140 -10.44 1.83 -4.32
N SER A 141 -9.61 2.27 -3.38
CA SER A 141 -9.56 3.64 -2.89
C SER A 141 -8.14 4.00 -2.41
N SER A 142 -7.95 5.21 -1.92
CA SER A 142 -6.71 5.58 -1.23
C SER A 142 -6.39 4.70 -0.02
N HIS A 143 -7.39 4.10 0.65
CA HIS A 143 -7.14 3.13 1.72
C HIS A 143 -6.52 1.83 1.19
N SER A 144 -6.73 1.48 -0.08
CA SER A 144 -6.10 0.31 -0.70
C SER A 144 -4.57 0.40 -0.66
N LEU A 145 -4.00 1.59 -0.84
CA LEU A 145 -2.54 1.80 -0.76
C LEU A 145 -2.00 1.47 0.64
N ARG A 146 -2.70 1.93 1.69
CA ARG A 146 -2.34 1.63 3.08
C ARG A 146 -2.52 0.16 3.44
N LYS A 147 -3.56 -0.50 2.93
CA LYS A 147 -3.73 -1.96 3.08
C LYS A 147 -2.62 -2.72 2.37
N THR A 148 -2.24 -2.29 1.17
CA THR A 148 -1.13 -2.87 0.39
C THR A 148 0.18 -2.85 1.16
N PHE A 149 0.50 -1.73 1.82
CA PHE A 149 1.64 -1.66 2.75
C PHE A 149 1.56 -2.73 3.83
N GLY A 150 0.40 -2.85 4.49
CA GLY A 150 0.21 -3.82 5.58
C GLY A 150 0.32 -5.27 5.12
N ARG A 151 -0.25 -5.61 3.95
CA ARG A 151 -0.13 -6.94 3.35
C ARG A 151 1.31 -7.29 3.02
N ARG A 152 2.04 -6.37 2.39
CA ARG A 152 3.47 -6.58 2.10
C ARG A 152 4.29 -6.81 3.37
N VAL A 153 4.02 -6.10 4.46
CA VAL A 153 4.72 -6.33 5.75
C VAL A 153 4.38 -7.70 6.33
N TRP A 154 3.11 -8.10 6.30
CA TRP A 154 2.66 -9.41 6.78
C TRP A 154 3.29 -10.55 5.97
N GLU A 155 3.27 -10.46 4.64
CA GLU A 155 3.88 -11.43 3.71
C GLU A 155 5.40 -11.52 3.88
N ASN A 156 6.09 -10.38 3.97
CA ASN A 156 7.54 -10.36 4.15
C ASN A 156 7.99 -10.97 5.48
N ASP A 157 7.12 -10.95 6.50
CA ASP A 157 7.35 -11.60 7.78
C ASP A 157 6.69 -12.98 7.87
N ARG A 158 6.53 -13.67 6.72
CA ARG A 158 6.02 -15.04 6.62
C ARG A 158 4.66 -15.22 7.30
N GLU A 159 3.78 -14.24 7.11
CA GLU A 159 2.40 -14.28 7.57
C GLU A 159 2.26 -14.39 9.11
N SER A 160 3.26 -13.91 9.87
CA SER A 160 3.34 -14.11 11.32
C SER A 160 2.44 -13.18 12.17
N GLU A 161 2.06 -13.63 13.37
CA GLU A 161 1.40 -12.79 14.39
C GLU A 161 2.21 -11.56 14.77
N ARG A 162 3.53 -11.70 14.81
CA ARG A 162 4.45 -10.63 15.18
C ARG A 162 4.27 -9.42 14.25
N SER A 163 4.12 -9.67 12.95
CA SER A 163 3.88 -8.61 11.97
C SER A 163 2.53 -7.91 12.21
N LEU A 164 1.49 -8.63 12.65
CA LEU A 164 0.19 -8.05 12.97
C LEU A 164 0.24 -7.15 14.22
N ILE A 165 1.06 -7.49 15.21
CA ILE A 165 1.34 -6.63 16.38
C ILE A 165 1.92 -5.31 15.90
N TYR A 166 3.03 -5.33 15.14
CA TYR A 166 3.64 -4.10 14.62
C TYR A 166 2.69 -3.32 13.72
N LEU A 167 1.93 -3.99 12.86
CA LEU A 167 0.95 -3.33 12.00
C LEU A 167 -0.17 -2.68 12.80
N SER A 168 -0.60 -3.26 13.92
CA SER A 168 -1.59 -2.65 14.80
C SER A 168 -1.09 -1.33 15.40
N GLU A 169 0.18 -1.28 15.81
CA GLU A 169 0.85 -0.07 16.31
C GLU A 169 1.02 0.97 15.20
N ILE A 170 1.57 0.56 14.05
CA ILE A 170 1.76 1.40 12.87
C ILE A 170 0.43 2.00 12.42
N PHE A 171 -0.64 1.20 12.45
CA PHE A 171 -1.95 1.66 12.02
C PHE A 171 -2.74 2.42 13.07
N ASN A 172 -2.28 2.40 14.33
CA ASN A 172 -3.03 2.90 15.48
C ASN A 172 -4.43 2.27 15.56
N HIS A 173 -4.50 0.94 15.41
CA HIS A 173 -5.72 0.18 15.65
C HIS A 173 -5.84 -0.18 17.14
N SER A 174 -7.07 -0.28 17.64
CA SER A 174 -7.31 -0.61 19.04
C SER A 174 -7.01 -2.06 19.39
N SER A 175 -6.89 -2.94 18.39
CA SER A 175 -6.56 -4.35 18.59
C SER A 175 -5.90 -4.98 17.35
N ILE A 176 -5.23 -6.11 17.55
CA ILE A 176 -4.66 -6.95 16.49
C ILE A 176 -5.77 -7.49 15.58
N GLN A 177 -6.91 -7.87 16.17
CA GLN A 177 -8.09 -8.35 15.44
C GLN A 177 -8.60 -7.31 14.45
N MET A 178 -8.60 -6.03 14.83
CA MET A 178 -8.97 -4.94 13.91
C MET A 178 -8.01 -4.86 12.73
N THR A 179 -6.71 -5.12 12.94
CA THR A 179 -5.71 -5.18 11.87
C THR A 179 -5.94 -6.36 10.93
N ARG A 180 -6.23 -7.56 11.45
CA ARG A 180 -6.60 -8.72 10.63
C ARG A 180 -7.81 -8.45 9.74
N ILE A 181 -8.87 -7.90 10.33
CA ILE A 181 -10.08 -7.52 9.59
C ILE A 181 -9.76 -6.44 8.57
N TYR A 182 -8.98 -5.42 8.94
CA TYR A 182 -8.61 -4.33 8.03
C TYR A 182 -7.82 -4.83 6.81
N LEU A 183 -6.98 -5.86 6.98
CA LEU A 183 -6.16 -6.44 5.91
C LEU A 183 -6.85 -7.58 5.15
N GLY A 184 -8.04 -8.03 5.57
CA GLY A 184 -8.79 -9.11 4.90
C GLY A 184 -8.36 -10.53 5.30
N ILE A 185 -7.31 -10.64 6.11
CA ILE A 185 -6.71 -11.91 6.55
C ILE A 185 -7.73 -12.79 7.28
N ARG A 186 -8.56 -12.20 8.15
CA ARG A 186 -9.55 -12.96 8.92
C ARG A 186 -10.52 -13.76 8.04
N GLN A 187 -10.92 -13.18 6.91
CA GLN A 187 -11.84 -13.84 5.98
C GLN A 187 -11.13 -14.91 5.16
N GLU A 188 -9.88 -14.67 4.78
CA GLU A 188 -9.03 -15.67 4.10
C GLU A 188 -8.84 -16.91 4.98
N GLU A 189 -8.48 -16.72 6.26
CA GLU A 189 -8.33 -17.81 7.24
C GLU A 189 -9.62 -18.61 7.44
N LEU A 190 -10.79 -17.94 7.49
CA LEU A 190 -12.08 -18.63 7.59
C LEU A 190 -12.35 -19.49 6.36
N ASN A 191 -12.06 -18.97 5.17
CA ASN A 191 -12.29 -19.68 3.93
C ASN A 191 -11.38 -20.91 3.81
N GLU A 192 -10.12 -20.80 4.22
CA GLU A 192 -9.18 -21.93 4.24
C GLU A 192 -9.70 -23.08 5.10
N VAL A 193 -10.31 -22.79 6.26
CA VAL A 193 -10.92 -23.83 7.09
C VAL A 193 -12.00 -24.59 6.32
N TYR A 194 -12.91 -23.89 5.64
CA TYR A 194 -13.95 -24.53 4.84
C TYR A 194 -13.41 -25.28 3.61
N LEU A 195 -12.38 -24.75 2.96
CA LEU A 195 -11.75 -25.38 1.79
C LEU A 195 -10.88 -26.60 2.17
N SER A 196 -10.52 -26.73 3.44
CA SER A 196 -9.74 -27.86 3.97
C SER A 196 -10.57 -29.07 4.41
N LEU A 197 -11.91 -28.97 4.34
CA LEU A 197 -12.85 -30.07 4.54
C LEU A 197 -13.00 -30.91 3.27
#